data_AF-A0A8B6J7B7-F1
#
_entry.id   AF-A0A8B6J7B7-F1
#
_cell.length_a   1.000
_cell.length_b   1.000
_cell.length_c   1.000
_cell.angle_alpha   90.00
_cell.angle_beta   90.00
_cell.angle_gamma   90.00
#
_symmetry.space_group_name_H-M   'P 1'
#
loop_
_entity.id
_entity.type
_entity.pdbx_description
1 polymer ?
#
loop_
_entity_poly.entity_id
_entity_poly.type
_entity_poly.pdbx_seq_one_letter_code
_entity_poly.pdbx_strand_id
1 'polypeptide(L)'
;MRQPSEPNFSSALNITSANEGGSAMQIRGIERKLGTLKITHENPSANAKYDENAAALSIDIVGKRGASGNGTAAQGIFINSSAGTTGKMLRIRNKNKDKFYVNPDGGFHSYASSTVAGNLTVNDPISEKHAATKDYVDKAISELKKLIPKK
;
A
#
# COMPACT_ATOMS: atom_id res chain seq x y z
N MET A 1 -2.98 -16.50 -24.40
CA MET A 1 -2.79 -15.69 -25.62
C MET A 1 -1.33 -15.78 -26.00
N ARG A 2 -0.98 -16.17 -27.24
CA ARG A 2 0.42 -16.11 -27.72
C ARG A 2 0.76 -14.68 -28.12
N GLN A 3 2.05 -14.33 -28.17
CA GLN A 3 2.49 -13.02 -28.68
C GLN A 3 1.94 -12.82 -30.10
N PRO A 4 1.15 -11.76 -30.34
CA PRO A 4 0.64 -11.47 -31.68
C PRO A 4 1.74 -10.84 -32.54
N SER A 5 1.56 -10.86 -33.87
CA SER A 5 2.46 -10.14 -34.79
C SER A 5 2.36 -8.61 -34.62
N GLU A 6 1.18 -8.13 -34.23
CA GLU A 6 0.90 -6.73 -33.91
C GLU A 6 0.12 -6.66 -32.57
N PRO A 7 0.49 -5.76 -31.64
CA PRO A 7 -0.24 -5.58 -30.40
C PRO A 7 -1.73 -5.25 -30.62
N ASN A 8 -2.58 -5.64 -29.68
CA ASN A 8 -3.98 -5.28 -29.67
C ASN A 8 -4.45 -5.00 -28.24
N PHE A 9 -5.64 -4.41 -28.09
CA PHE A 9 -6.19 -3.99 -26.80
C PHE A 9 -7.05 -5.08 -26.13
N SER A 10 -7.05 -6.31 -26.65
CA SER A 10 -7.81 -7.41 -26.08
C SER A 10 -7.05 -8.07 -24.92
N SER A 11 -7.79 -8.75 -24.04
CA SER A 11 -7.23 -9.51 -22.93
C SER A 11 -7.33 -11.01 -23.18
N ALA A 12 -6.40 -11.79 -22.61
CA ALA A 12 -6.50 -13.25 -22.65
C ALA A 12 -7.74 -13.80 -21.93
N LEU A 13 -8.18 -13.12 -20.86
CA LEU A 13 -9.41 -13.38 -20.12
C LEU A 13 -10.06 -12.03 -19.78
N ASN A 14 -11.36 -11.89 -20.09
CA ASN A 14 -12.16 -10.73 -19.72
C ASN A 14 -13.42 -11.21 -19.01
N ILE A 15 -13.69 -10.68 -17.82
CA ILE A 15 -14.85 -11.03 -16.99
C ILE A 15 -15.59 -9.75 -16.65
N THR A 16 -16.90 -9.74 -16.89
CA THR A 16 -17.78 -8.63 -16.51
C THR A 16 -18.94 -9.18 -15.68
N SER A 17 -19.36 -8.43 -14.67
CA SER A 17 -20.55 -8.73 -13.88
C SER A 17 -21.40 -7.47 -13.78
N ALA A 18 -22.71 -7.65 -13.97
CA ALA A 18 -23.71 -6.63 -13.68
C ALA A 18 -24.47 -6.93 -12.38
N ASN A 19 -24.08 -7.99 -11.65
CA ASN A 19 -24.71 -8.38 -10.38
C ASN A 19 -24.05 -7.65 -9.21
N GLU A 20 -24.76 -6.71 -8.59
CA GLU A 20 -24.29 -5.96 -7.42
C GLU A 20 -24.28 -6.77 -6.12
N GLY A 21 -24.99 -7.90 -6.07
CA GLY A 21 -25.04 -8.78 -4.90
C GLY A 21 -23.88 -9.78 -4.79
N GLY A 22 -22.95 -9.80 -5.74
CA GLY A 22 -21.88 -10.80 -5.78
C GLY A 22 -20.57 -10.29 -6.39
N SER A 23 -19.45 -10.83 -5.91
CA SER A 23 -18.14 -10.57 -6.52
C SER A 23 -18.10 -11.10 -7.95
N ALA A 24 -17.59 -10.31 -8.89
CA ALA A 24 -17.45 -10.73 -10.30
C ALA A 24 -16.55 -11.98 -10.46
N MET A 25 -15.56 -12.15 -9.57
CA MET A 25 -14.68 -13.30 -9.51
C MET A 25 -14.38 -13.64 -8.04
N GLN A 26 -14.35 -14.92 -7.69
CA GLN A 26 -13.92 -15.41 -6.37
C GLN A 26 -12.80 -16.44 -6.56
N ILE A 27 -11.79 -16.41 -5.68
CA ILE A 27 -10.65 -17.33 -5.68
C ILE A 27 -10.38 -17.76 -4.25
N ARG A 28 -10.18 -19.06 -4.02
CA ARG A 28 -9.76 -19.62 -2.74
C ARG A 28 -8.68 -20.66 -2.98
N GLY A 29 -7.64 -20.63 -2.15
CA GLY A 29 -6.51 -21.54 -2.17
C GLY A 29 -6.09 -21.94 -0.77
N ILE A 30 -5.17 -22.91 -0.69
CA ILE A 30 -4.65 -23.49 0.57
C ILE A 30 -3.13 -23.69 0.47
N GLU A 31 -2.44 -22.65 0.01
CA GLU A 31 -1.01 -22.72 -0.31
C GLU A 31 -0.13 -22.82 0.95
N ARG A 32 0.87 -23.70 0.92
CA ARG A 32 1.86 -23.79 2.01
C ARG A 32 2.92 -22.69 1.97
N LYS A 33 3.39 -22.32 0.77
CA LYS A 33 4.53 -21.40 0.54
C LYS A 33 4.40 -20.55 -0.75
N LEU A 34 3.19 -20.41 -1.27
CA LEU A 34 2.86 -19.64 -2.48
C LEU A 34 1.74 -18.64 -2.16
N GLY A 35 1.41 -17.77 -3.11
CA GLY A 35 0.20 -16.96 -3.04
C GLY A 35 -0.96 -17.62 -3.79
N THR A 36 -2.18 -17.48 -3.27
CA THR A 36 -3.40 -17.99 -3.89
C THR A 36 -3.61 -17.45 -5.31
N LEU A 37 -3.32 -16.15 -5.51
CA LEU A 37 -3.19 -15.53 -6.82
C LEU A 37 -1.74 -15.08 -6.99
N LYS A 38 -1.07 -15.58 -8.04
CA LYS A 38 0.28 -15.16 -8.42
C LYS A 38 0.23 -14.43 -9.76
N ILE A 39 0.72 -13.19 -9.77
CA ILE A 39 0.88 -12.38 -10.97
C ILE A 39 2.37 -12.09 -11.18
N THR A 40 2.81 -12.19 -12.43
CA THR A 40 4.15 -11.80 -12.87
C THR A 40 3.98 -10.90 -14.08
N HIS A 41 4.55 -9.69 -14.02
CA HIS A 41 4.78 -8.84 -15.19
C HIS A 41 6.19 -9.11 -15.72
N GLU A 42 6.31 -9.26 -17.03
CA GLU A 42 7.59 -9.43 -17.72
C GLU A 42 7.74 -8.29 -18.73
N ASN A 43 8.89 -7.62 -18.73
CA ASN A 43 9.17 -6.53 -19.67
C ASN A 43 9.14 -7.09 -21.10
N PRO A 44 8.30 -6.54 -22.01
CA PRO A 44 8.21 -7.04 -23.39
C PRO A 44 9.41 -6.62 -24.27
N SER A 45 10.36 -5.85 -23.73
CA SER A 45 11.52 -5.31 -24.44
C SER A 45 12.81 -5.54 -23.66
N ALA A 46 13.94 -5.62 -24.37
CA ALA A 46 15.27 -5.64 -23.74
C ALA A 46 15.63 -4.29 -23.09
N ASN A 47 14.93 -3.20 -23.44
CA ASN A 47 15.14 -1.90 -22.82
C ASN A 47 14.49 -1.87 -21.42
N ALA A 48 15.35 -1.70 -20.41
CA ALA A 48 14.97 -1.69 -18.99
C ALA A 48 13.99 -0.57 -18.58
N LYS A 49 13.75 0.44 -19.43
CA LYS A 49 12.79 1.53 -19.16
C LYS A 49 11.49 1.42 -19.97
N TYR A 50 11.37 0.40 -20.82
CA TYR A 50 10.25 0.30 -21.76
C TYR A 50 8.89 0.15 -21.07
N ASP A 51 8.86 -0.53 -19.93
CA ASP A 51 7.67 -0.85 -19.16
C ASP A 51 7.46 0.05 -17.94
N GLU A 52 8.02 1.28 -17.95
CA GLU A 52 7.98 2.20 -16.80
C GLU A 52 6.56 2.59 -16.35
N ASN A 53 5.57 2.48 -17.24
CA ASN A 53 4.16 2.74 -16.95
C ASN A 53 3.32 1.45 -16.80
N ALA A 54 3.94 0.27 -16.90
CA ALA A 54 3.26 -0.99 -16.68
C ALA A 54 3.16 -1.29 -15.17
N ALA A 55 2.20 -2.15 -14.81
CA ALA A 55 2.02 -2.61 -13.44
C ALA A 55 1.66 -4.10 -13.42
N ALA A 56 2.04 -4.80 -12.35
CA ALA A 56 1.55 -6.15 -12.12
C ALA A 56 0.04 -6.16 -11.80
N LEU A 57 -0.46 -5.13 -11.12
CA LEU A 57 -1.88 -4.95 -10.79
C LEU A 57 -2.25 -3.48 -10.96
N SER A 58 -3.31 -3.21 -11.72
CA SER A 58 -3.92 -1.89 -11.90
C SER A 58 -5.39 -1.95 -11.50
N ILE A 59 -5.86 -0.95 -10.76
CA ILE A 59 -7.22 -0.86 -10.22
C ILE A 59 -7.76 0.53 -10.51
N ASP A 60 -8.97 0.61 -11.05
CA ASP A 60 -9.72 1.85 -11.25
C ASP A 60 -11.08 1.76 -10.55
N ILE A 61 -11.51 2.85 -9.89
CA ILE A 61 -12.75 2.92 -9.12
C ILE A 61 -13.58 4.06 -9.69
N VAL A 62 -14.69 3.71 -10.34
CA VAL A 62 -15.47 4.65 -11.14
C VAL A 62 -16.90 4.81 -10.63
N GLY A 63 -17.48 5.99 -10.85
CA GLY A 63 -18.91 6.20 -10.71
C GLY A 63 -19.71 5.49 -11.81
N LYS A 64 -21.03 5.41 -11.63
CA LYS A 64 -21.92 4.80 -12.63
C LYS A 64 -21.94 5.65 -13.92
N ARG A 65 -21.56 5.05 -15.05
CA ARG A 65 -21.59 5.70 -16.37
C ARG A 65 -23.01 6.17 -16.73
N GLY A 66 -23.11 7.35 -17.32
CA GLY A 66 -24.38 7.94 -17.79
C GLY A 66 -25.31 8.46 -16.69
N ALA A 67 -24.90 8.41 -15.42
CA ALA A 67 -25.67 8.99 -14.33
C ALA A 67 -25.21 10.44 -14.04
N SER A 68 -26.15 11.38 -13.93
CA SER A 68 -25.87 12.77 -13.56
C SER A 68 -25.57 12.86 -12.05
N GLY A 69 -24.37 13.31 -11.67
CA GLY A 69 -24.03 13.66 -10.29
C GLY A 69 -23.36 12.58 -9.42
N ASN A 70 -22.89 11.46 -9.99
CA ASN A 70 -22.47 10.32 -9.17
C ASN A 70 -20.95 10.16 -9.06
N GLY A 71 -20.43 10.42 -7.85
CA GLY A 71 -19.14 9.91 -7.41
C GLY A 71 -19.20 8.42 -7.04
N THR A 72 -18.13 7.93 -6.43
CA THR A 72 -18.04 6.59 -5.85
C THR A 72 -17.35 6.69 -4.50
N ALA A 73 -17.81 5.91 -3.53
CA ALA A 73 -17.17 5.77 -2.22
C ALA A 73 -16.54 4.38 -2.03
N ALA A 74 -16.41 3.61 -3.12
CA ALA A 74 -15.80 2.29 -3.06
C ALA A 74 -14.32 2.39 -2.65
N GLN A 75 -13.89 1.43 -1.83
CA GLN A 75 -12.49 1.30 -1.41
C GLN A 75 -11.65 0.69 -2.53
N GLY A 76 -10.35 0.98 -2.56
CA GLY A 76 -9.41 0.34 -3.50
C GLY A 76 -9.08 -1.08 -3.09
N ILE A 77 -8.19 -1.24 -2.11
CA ILE A 77 -7.74 -2.55 -1.63
C ILE A 77 -8.21 -2.73 -0.18
N PHE A 78 -8.99 -3.78 0.07
CA PHE A 78 -9.42 -4.19 1.41
C PHE A 78 -8.73 -5.51 1.78
N ILE A 79 -7.96 -5.52 2.88
CA ILE A 79 -7.25 -6.70 3.39
C ILE A 79 -7.71 -6.96 4.81
N ASN A 80 -8.10 -8.20 5.09
CA ASN A 80 -8.54 -8.63 6.42
C ASN A 80 -8.08 -10.06 6.70
N SER A 81 -7.93 -10.39 7.98
CA SER A 81 -7.94 -11.77 8.46
C SER A 81 -9.04 -11.93 9.50
N SER A 82 -10.17 -12.50 9.11
CA SER A 82 -11.35 -12.66 9.98
C SER A 82 -11.08 -13.55 11.20
N ALA A 83 -10.13 -14.49 11.09
CA ALA A 83 -9.69 -15.36 12.18
C ALA A 83 -8.40 -14.87 12.87
N GLY A 84 -7.90 -13.69 12.50
CA GLY A 84 -6.57 -13.20 12.89
C GLY A 84 -5.44 -13.84 12.08
N THR A 85 -4.28 -13.16 12.01
CA THR A 85 -3.08 -13.69 11.37
C THR A 85 -1.85 -13.15 12.09
N THR A 86 -0.77 -13.93 12.10
CA THR A 86 0.54 -13.51 12.61
C THR A 86 1.46 -13.02 11.48
N GLY A 87 1.05 -13.19 10.23
CA GLY A 87 1.80 -12.75 9.06
C GLY A 87 1.73 -11.24 8.85
N LYS A 88 2.72 -10.69 8.15
CA LYS A 88 2.68 -9.30 7.65
C LYS A 88 1.45 -9.10 6.74
N MET A 89 0.66 -8.06 7.00
CA MET A 89 -0.55 -7.72 6.21
C MET A 89 -0.18 -7.21 4.81
N LEU A 90 0.96 -6.53 4.70
CA LEU A 90 1.55 -6.07 3.45
C LEU A 90 3.07 -6.24 3.52
N ARG A 91 3.70 -6.81 2.49
CA ARG A 91 5.15 -6.99 2.40
C ARG A 91 5.68 -6.68 1.01
N ILE A 92 6.40 -5.57 0.87
CA ILE A 92 7.00 -5.10 -0.37
C ILE A 92 8.51 -5.39 -0.35
N ARG A 93 8.99 -6.02 -1.42
CA ARG A 93 10.38 -6.47 -1.57
C ARG A 93 10.94 -6.01 -2.90
N ASN A 94 12.24 -5.75 -2.94
CA ASN A 94 12.98 -5.55 -4.19
C ASN A 94 14.26 -6.38 -4.14
N LYS A 95 14.55 -7.13 -5.22
CA LYS A 95 15.65 -8.12 -5.30
C LYS A 95 15.67 -9.07 -4.09
N ASN A 96 14.50 -9.63 -3.75
CA ASN A 96 14.31 -10.54 -2.61
C ASN A 96 14.71 -9.97 -1.24
N LYS A 97 14.79 -8.64 -1.08
CA LYS A 97 15.04 -7.98 0.21
C LYS A 97 13.82 -7.14 0.60
N ASP A 98 13.45 -7.16 1.88
CA ASP A 98 12.36 -6.33 2.40
C ASP A 98 12.70 -4.84 2.21
N LYS A 99 11.68 -4.04 1.86
CA LYS A 99 11.81 -2.58 1.61
C LYS A 99 10.73 -1.77 2.31
N PHE A 100 9.54 -2.35 2.44
CA PHE A 100 8.45 -1.79 3.23
C PHE A 100 7.53 -2.93 3.68
N TYR A 101 6.98 -2.85 4.89
CA TYR A 101 5.93 -3.77 5.33
C TYR A 101 5.00 -3.16 6.38
N VAL A 102 3.83 -3.78 6.52
CA VAL A 102 2.86 -3.56 7.62
C VAL A 102 2.68 -4.89 8.37
N ASN A 103 2.89 -4.85 9.67
CA ASN A 103 2.73 -5.97 10.61
C ASN A 103 1.24 -6.27 10.86
N PRO A 104 0.91 -7.43 11.46
CA PRO A 104 -0.49 -7.76 11.80
C PRO A 104 -1.14 -6.82 12.81
N ASP A 105 -0.35 -6.08 13.60
CA ASP A 105 -0.80 -5.07 14.56
C ASP A 105 -0.97 -3.66 13.94
N GLY A 106 -0.68 -3.51 12.64
CA GLY A 106 -0.74 -2.23 11.93
C GLY A 106 0.54 -1.40 11.99
N GLY A 107 1.54 -1.78 12.79
CA GLY A 107 2.86 -1.13 12.77
C GLY A 107 3.55 -1.30 11.42
N PHE A 108 4.23 -0.27 10.91
CA PHE A 108 4.91 -0.32 9.62
C PHE A 108 6.42 -0.09 9.74
N HIS A 109 7.15 -0.53 8.72
CA HIS A 109 8.59 -0.30 8.61
C HIS A 109 8.94 0.12 7.19
N SER A 110 9.76 1.17 7.07
CA SER A 110 10.34 1.66 5.81
C SER A 110 11.86 1.63 5.90
N TYR A 111 12.53 1.08 4.89
CA TYR A 111 13.99 0.93 4.86
C TYR A 111 14.73 2.17 4.32
N ALA A 112 14.02 3.25 4.00
CA ALA A 112 14.60 4.47 3.44
C ALA A 112 13.94 5.72 4.04
N SER A 113 14.63 6.85 3.92
CA SER A 113 14.05 8.17 4.23
C SER A 113 12.71 8.34 3.52
N SER A 114 11.72 8.79 4.26
CA SER A 114 10.33 8.91 3.81
C SER A 114 9.85 10.33 4.08
N THR A 115 8.91 10.82 3.27
CA THR A 115 8.39 12.18 3.36
C THR A 115 6.89 12.16 3.60
N VAL A 116 6.41 13.08 4.43
CA VAL A 116 4.99 13.37 4.62
C VAL A 116 4.78 14.83 4.21
N ALA A 117 3.89 15.09 3.25
CA ALA A 117 3.48 16.43 2.88
C ALA A 117 2.44 16.98 3.89
N GLY A 118 2.89 17.24 5.11
CA GLY A 118 2.06 17.63 6.24
C GLY A 118 2.68 17.24 7.58
N ASN A 119 1.91 17.37 8.66
CA ASN A 119 2.34 16.94 10.00
C ASN A 119 2.19 15.43 10.17
N LEU A 120 3.01 14.86 11.06
CA LEU A 120 2.84 13.49 11.56
C LEU A 120 2.53 13.56 13.06
N THR A 121 1.32 13.16 13.44
CA THR A 121 0.93 13.04 14.85
C THR A 121 1.49 11.75 15.42
N VAL A 122 2.29 11.86 16.47
CA VAL A 122 2.90 10.73 17.20
C VAL A 122 2.79 10.95 18.71
N ASN A 123 2.97 9.89 19.48
CA ASN A 123 3.05 9.97 20.94
C ASN A 123 4.38 10.61 21.39
N ASP A 124 4.41 11.13 22.62
CA ASP A 124 5.63 11.64 23.25
C ASP A 124 6.74 10.56 23.24
N PRO A 125 8.01 10.96 22.98
CA PRO A 125 9.11 10.01 22.91
C PRO A 125 9.42 9.41 24.29
N ILE A 126 9.66 8.09 24.31
CA ILE A 126 10.10 7.32 25.50
C ILE A 126 11.44 6.60 25.25
N SER A 127 12.05 6.84 24.09
CA SER A 127 13.31 6.25 23.65
C SER A 127 14.06 7.25 22.80
N GLU A 128 15.39 7.18 22.82
CA GLU A 128 16.30 8.13 22.18
C GLU A 128 16.09 8.27 20.66
N LYS A 129 15.54 7.24 20.02
CA LYS A 129 15.31 7.22 18.56
C LYS A 129 13.87 7.56 18.17
N HIS A 130 13.00 7.87 19.14
CA HIS A 130 11.64 8.30 18.83
C HIS A 130 11.65 9.73 18.30
N ALA A 131 10.75 10.01 17.35
CA ALA A 131 10.50 11.38 16.91
C ALA A 131 9.97 12.21 18.10
N ALA A 132 10.55 13.38 18.33
CA ALA A 132 10.04 14.29 19.36
C ALA A 132 8.74 14.97 18.91
N THR A 133 7.80 15.10 19.83
CA THR A 133 6.58 15.90 19.63
C THR A 133 6.88 17.36 19.92
N LYS A 134 6.03 18.26 19.42
CA LYS A 134 6.09 19.68 19.77
C LYS A 134 5.99 19.87 21.29
N ASP A 135 5.05 19.17 21.93
CA ASP A 135 4.81 19.25 23.37
C ASP A 135 6.03 18.80 24.19
N TYR A 136 6.69 17.73 23.77
CA TYR A 136 7.92 17.26 24.43
C TYR A 136 9.02 18.32 24.39
N VAL A 137 9.23 18.95 23.23
CA VAL A 137 10.23 20.02 23.06
C VAL A 137 9.88 21.24 23.91
N ASP A 138 8.64 21.70 23.86
CA ASP A 138 8.19 22.87 24.63
C ASP A 138 8.32 22.67 26.14
N LYS A 139 7.98 21.48 26.65
CA LYS A 139 8.17 21.10 28.06
C LYS A 139 9.65 21.16 28.45
N ALA A 140 10.53 20.54 27.66
CA ALA A 140 11.97 20.53 27.92
C ALA A 140 12.57 21.95 27.93
N ILE A 141 12.15 22.82 27.00
CA ILE A 141 12.57 24.23 26.96
C ILE A 141 12.06 24.99 28.20
N SER A 142 10.80 24.78 28.59
CA SER A 142 10.21 25.40 29.77
C SER A 142 10.93 25.00 31.07
N GLU A 143 11.29 23.73 31.21
CA GLU A 143 12.06 23.22 32.34
C GLU A 143 13.47 23.84 32.39
N LEU A 144 14.16 23.86 31.25
CA LEU A 144 15.48 24.50 31.16
C LEU A 144 15.41 25.99 31.51
N LYS A 145 14.39 26.70 31.03
CA LYS A 145 14.18 28.13 31.34
C LYS A 145 13.96 28.38 32.84
N LYS A 146 13.36 27.44 33.58
CA LYS A 146 13.19 27.54 35.03
C LYS A 146 14.50 27.31 35.79
N LEU A 147 15.39 26.49 35.25
CA LEU A 147 16.68 26.14 35.86
C LEU A 147 17.75 27.22 35.68
N ILE A 148 17.66 28.02 34.61
CA ILE A 148 18.62 29.10 34.37
C ILE A 148 18.33 30.27 35.33
N PRO A 149 19.34 30.77 36.09
CA PRO A 149 19.16 31.88 37.01
C PRO A 149 18.60 33.10 36.28
N LYS A 150 17.56 33.72 36.86
CA LYS A 150 17.09 35.02 36.39
C LYS A 150 18.19 36.04 36.70
N LYS A 151 18.75 36.66 35.67
CA LYS A 151 19.54 37.89 35.83
C LYS A 151 18.64 39.03 36.26
#